data_AF-A0A2V8E0P2-F1
#
_entry.id   AF-A0A2V8E0P2-F1
#
_cell.length_a   1.000
_cell.length_b   1.000
_cell.length_c   1.000
_cell.angle_alpha   90.00
_cell.angle_beta   90.00
_cell.angle_gamma   90.00
#
_symmetry.space_group_name_H-M   'P 1'
#
loop_
_entity.id
_entity.type
_entity.pdbx_description
1 polymer ?
#
loop_
_entity_poly.entity_id
_entity_poly.type
_entity_poly.pdbx_seq_one_letter_code
_entity_poly.pdbx_strand_id
1 'polypeptide(L)'
;FILGPALSGVLSKVSYTAPIWAAAALTLVATAMAWLWLPETVHRAQAGTGNPFRYLPELLRRPILRRVLVIDFVYWSAFAVFQTTFALFAAIRFGFDAPKTGYFFATFGVLGAVVQGGFIRPVVRRLGDRSTFMLGLSLAAVGLVGAALIHSVAMFAATLVPLALGIG
;
A
#
# COMPACT_ATOMS: atom_id res chain seq x y z
N PHE A 1 3.38 -2.08 -5.90
CA PHE A 1 2.09 -1.35 -5.98
C PHE A 1 2.09 -0.29 -7.09
N ILE A 2 3.11 0.57 -7.24
CA ILE A 2 3.17 1.74 -8.17
C ILE A 2 2.83 1.43 -9.65
N LEU A 3 3.48 0.42 -10.23
CA LEU A 3 3.37 0.13 -11.67
C LEU A 3 1.96 -0.35 -12.08
N GLY A 4 1.23 -1.00 -11.17
CA GLY A 4 -0.09 -1.56 -11.46
C GLY A 4 -1.14 -0.48 -11.80
N PRO A 5 -1.41 0.50 -10.92
CA PRO A 5 -2.32 1.60 -11.20
C PRO A 5 -1.88 2.48 -12.38
N ALA A 6 -0.57 2.68 -12.58
CA ALA A 6 -0.05 3.43 -13.72
C ALA A 6 -0.42 2.74 -15.05
N LEU A 7 -0.10 1.45 -15.18
CA LEU A 7 -0.44 0.64 -16.35
C LEU A 7 -1.96 0.52 -16.52
N SER A 8 -2.70 0.32 -15.43
CA SER A 8 -4.17 0.27 -15.44
C SER A 8 -4.79 1.58 -15.93
N GLY A 9 -4.26 2.75 -15.52
CA GLY A 9 -4.73 4.06 -15.97
C GLY A 9 -4.49 4.30 -17.46
N VAL A 10 -3.43 3.75 -18.04
CA VAL A 10 -3.18 3.82 -19.49
C VAL A 10 -4.07 2.83 -20.25
N LEU A 11 -4.11 1.58 -19.81
CA LEU A 11 -4.86 0.51 -20.49
C LEU A 11 -6.37 0.71 -20.43
N SER A 12 -6.88 1.30 -19.34
CA SER A 12 -8.32 1.61 -19.21
C SER A 12 -8.84 2.60 -20.25
N LYS A 13 -7.96 3.36 -20.93
CA LYS A 13 -8.35 4.20 -22.08
C LYS A 13 -8.73 3.39 -23.32
N VAL A 14 -8.20 2.18 -23.46
CA VAL A 14 -8.51 1.27 -24.59
C VAL A 14 -9.81 0.52 -24.31
N SER A 15 -9.92 -0.05 -23.11
CA SER A 15 -11.13 -0.70 -22.61
C SER A 15 -11.03 -0.89 -21.10
N TYR A 16 -12.16 -0.87 -20.40
CA TYR A 16 -12.22 -1.18 -18.96
C TYR A 16 -11.69 -2.57 -18.61
N THR A 17 -11.70 -3.53 -19.55
CA THR A 17 -11.18 -4.89 -19.33
C THR A 17 -9.72 -5.07 -19.73
N ALA A 18 -9.11 -4.11 -20.45
CA ALA A 18 -7.72 -4.22 -20.90
C ALA A 18 -6.69 -4.39 -19.75
N PRO A 19 -6.83 -3.71 -18.59
CA PRO A 19 -5.95 -3.96 -17.44
C PRO A 19 -5.99 -5.41 -16.94
N ILE A 20 -7.16 -6.08 -17.02
CA ILE A 20 -7.35 -7.45 -16.57
C ILE A 20 -6.56 -8.42 -17.46
N TRP A 21 -6.68 -8.25 -18.78
CA TRP A 21 -5.94 -9.07 -19.75
C TRP A 21 -4.43 -8.86 -19.66
N ALA A 22 -3.98 -7.62 -19.46
CA ALA A 22 -2.56 -7.35 -19.26
C ALA A 22 -2.02 -7.99 -17.97
N ALA A 23 -2.79 -7.95 -16.88
CA ALA A 23 -2.43 -8.64 -15.64
C ALA A 23 -2.34 -10.16 -15.84
N ALA A 24 -3.30 -10.76 -16.54
CA ALA A 24 -3.29 -12.20 -16.85
C ALA A 24 -2.06 -12.61 -17.67
N ALA A 25 -1.71 -11.84 -18.70
CA ALA A 25 -0.51 -12.08 -19.51
C ALA A 25 0.77 -11.97 -18.68
N LEU A 26 0.88 -10.93 -17.84
CA LEU A 26 2.05 -10.74 -16.97
C LEU A 26 2.18 -11.88 -15.95
N THR A 27 1.07 -12.36 -15.38
CA THR A 27 1.06 -13.51 -14.48
C THR A 27 1.50 -14.78 -15.19
N LEU A 28 1.03 -15.05 -16.41
CA LEU A 28 1.48 -16.22 -17.19
C LEU A 28 2.99 -16.19 -17.44
N VAL A 29 3.54 -15.03 -17.79
CA VAL A 29 4.99 -14.85 -17.97
C VAL A 29 5.72 -15.10 -16.65
N ALA A 30 5.26 -14.54 -15.54
CA ALA A 30 5.86 -14.75 -14.23
C ALA A 30 5.82 -16.22 -13.79
N THR A 31 4.71 -16.92 -14.05
CA THR A 31 4.57 -18.36 -13.79
C THR A 31 5.52 -19.18 -14.64
N ALA A 32 5.65 -18.88 -15.94
CA ALA A 32 6.60 -19.58 -16.82
C ALA A 32 8.04 -19.35 -16.37
N MET A 33 8.41 -18.12 -15.99
CA MET A 33 9.73 -17.81 -15.44
C MET A 33 10.00 -18.57 -14.14
N ALA A 34 9.03 -18.58 -13.21
CA ALA A 34 9.18 -19.30 -11.95
C ALA A 34 9.32 -20.81 -12.18
N TRP A 35 8.55 -21.40 -13.09
CA TRP A 35 8.67 -22.82 -13.44
C TRP A 35 10.06 -23.13 -14.01
N LEU A 36 10.53 -22.33 -14.97
CA LEU A 36 11.77 -22.63 -15.70
C LEU A 36 13.05 -22.31 -14.90
N TRP A 37 13.04 -21.27 -14.07
CA TRP A 37 14.25 -20.76 -13.42
C TRP A 37 14.33 -20.93 -11.91
N LEU A 38 13.22 -21.18 -11.22
CA LEU A 38 13.26 -21.27 -9.76
C LEU A 38 13.76 -22.66 -9.33
N PRO A 39 14.91 -22.76 -8.64
CA PRO A 39 15.41 -24.04 -8.16
C PRO A 39 14.52 -24.56 -7.02
N GLU A 40 14.32 -25.88 -6.97
CA GLU A 40 13.56 -26.53 -5.90
C GLU A 40 14.22 -26.29 -4.53
N THR A 41 13.59 -25.49 -3.66
CA THR A 41 14.15 -25.09 -2.36
C THR A 41 13.85 -26.03 -1.21
N VAL A 42 13.03 -27.06 -1.40
CA VAL A 42 12.51 -27.95 -0.33
C VAL A 42 13.62 -28.66 0.46
N HIS A 43 14.81 -28.85 -0.12
CA HIS A 43 15.92 -29.51 0.56
C HIS A 43 16.62 -28.65 1.65
N ARG A 44 16.30 -27.35 1.79
CA ARG A 44 17.02 -26.44 2.71
C ARG A 44 16.24 -26.01 3.96
N ALA A 45 14.94 -26.30 4.04
CA ALA A 45 14.14 -26.00 5.22
C ALA A 45 13.13 -27.14 5.42
N GLN A 46 13.16 -27.79 6.58
CA GLN A 46 12.02 -28.59 7.03
C GLN A 46 10.84 -27.61 7.16
N ALA A 47 9.89 -27.69 6.24
CA ALA A 47 8.65 -26.94 6.36
C ALA A 47 7.96 -27.42 7.65
N GLY A 48 7.94 -26.56 8.68
CA GLY A 48 7.30 -26.89 9.94
C GLY A 48 5.82 -27.21 9.69
N THR A 49 5.41 -28.44 9.96
CA THR A 49 4.03 -28.93 9.78
C THR A 49 3.12 -28.48 10.93
N GLY A 50 3.18 -27.20 11.30
CA GLY A 50 2.41 -26.61 12.39
C GLY A 50 1.33 -25.65 11.89
N ASN A 51 0.18 -25.60 12.56
CA ASN A 51 -0.81 -24.56 12.32
C ASN A 51 -0.23 -23.20 12.79
N PRO A 52 0.02 -22.22 11.90
CA PRO A 52 0.58 -20.93 12.28
C PRO A 52 -0.31 -20.15 13.25
N PHE A 53 -1.62 -20.40 13.27
CA PHE A 53 -2.55 -19.79 14.22
C PHE A 53 -2.38 -20.29 15.66
N ARG A 54 -1.70 -21.43 15.87
CA ARG A 54 -1.46 -21.99 17.21
C ARG A 54 -0.64 -21.06 18.10
N TYR A 55 0.27 -20.28 17.51
CA TYR A 55 1.16 -19.37 18.25
C TYR A 55 0.55 -17.98 18.46
N LEU A 56 -0.56 -17.67 17.79
CA LEU A 56 -1.19 -16.35 17.85
C LEU A 56 -1.61 -15.94 19.27
N PRO A 57 -2.23 -16.81 20.10
CA PRO A 57 -2.57 -16.46 21.48
C PRO A 57 -1.34 -16.13 22.33
N GLU A 58 -0.22 -16.83 22.11
CA GLU A 58 1.04 -16.60 22.85
C GLU A 58 1.69 -15.28 22.44
N LEU A 59 1.69 -14.96 21.15
CA LEU A 59 2.16 -13.67 20.62
C LEU A 59 1.33 -12.51 21.18
N LEU A 60 0.00 -12.67 21.25
CA LEU A 60 -0.92 -11.65 21.76
C LEU A 60 -0.85 -11.44 23.29
N ARG A 61 -0.26 -12.39 24.04
CA ARG A 61 0.01 -12.21 25.48
C ARG A 61 1.17 -11.24 25.74
N ARG A 62 2.03 -10.99 24.76
CA ARG A 62 3.12 -10.01 24.88
C ARG A 62 2.55 -8.60 24.69
N PRO A 63 2.52 -7.73 25.72
CA PRO A 63 1.77 -6.47 25.68
C PRO A 63 2.25 -5.49 24.61
N ILE A 64 3.57 -5.44 24.34
CA ILE A 64 4.16 -4.60 23.29
C ILE A 64 3.74 -5.13 21.91
N LEU A 65 3.88 -6.44 21.69
CA LEU A 65 3.58 -7.06 20.41
C LEU A 65 2.10 -6.96 20.06
N ARG A 66 1.22 -7.22 21.05
CA ARG A 66 -0.22 -7.00 20.93
C ARG A 66 -0.55 -5.57 20.50
N ARG A 67 0.07 -4.57 21.13
CA ARG A 67 -0.18 -3.16 20.81
C ARG A 67 0.24 -2.83 19.38
N VAL A 68 1.43 -3.27 18.95
CA VAL A 68 1.91 -3.04 17.58
C VAL A 68 1.01 -3.73 16.55
N LEU A 69 0.65 -5.00 16.78
CA LEU A 69 -0.23 -5.76 15.89
C LEU A 69 -1.62 -5.14 15.75
N VAL A 70 -2.19 -4.63 16.85
CA VAL A 70 -3.49 -3.95 16.80
C VAL A 70 -3.40 -2.64 16.01
N ILE A 71 -2.35 -1.85 16.22
CA ILE A 71 -2.16 -0.60 15.45
C ILE A 71 -1.98 -0.92 13.96
N ASP A 72 -1.15 -1.90 13.63
CA ASP A 72 -0.89 -2.33 12.26
C ASP A 72 -2.17 -2.85 11.60
N PHE A 73 -2.95 -3.68 12.29
CA PHE A 73 -4.23 -4.18 11.82
C PHE A 73 -5.23 -3.06 11.53
N VAL A 74 -5.41 -2.12 12.46
CA VAL A 74 -6.33 -0.97 12.29
C VAL A 74 -5.87 -0.10 11.14
N TYR A 75 -4.56 0.17 11.06
CA TYR A 75 -3.96 0.98 10.01
C TYR A 75 -4.18 0.38 8.62
N TRP A 76 -3.81 -0.89 8.41
CA TRP A 76 -3.99 -1.57 7.13
C TRP A 76 -5.47 -1.74 6.77
N SER A 77 -6.34 -1.94 7.76
CA SER A 77 -7.79 -1.98 7.54
C SER A 77 -8.31 -0.64 7.04
N ALA A 78 -7.94 0.47 7.69
CA ALA A 78 -8.32 1.81 7.26
C ALA A 78 -7.78 2.13 5.86
N PHE A 79 -6.53 1.76 5.59
CA PHE A 79 -5.90 1.95 4.29
C PHE A 79 -6.57 1.12 3.19
N ALA A 80 -6.95 -0.14 3.46
CA ALA A 80 -7.68 -0.99 2.53
C ALA A 80 -9.08 -0.42 2.20
N VAL A 81 -9.79 0.11 3.20
CA VAL A 81 -11.06 0.80 2.99
C VAL A 81 -10.86 2.04 2.11
N PHE A 82 -9.84 2.84 2.39
CA PHE A 82 -9.48 3.98 1.54
C PHE A 82 -9.22 3.54 0.11
N GLN A 83 -8.36 2.55 -0.13
CA GLN A 83 -8.04 2.11 -1.49
C GLN A 83 -9.24 1.62 -2.29
N THR A 84 -10.11 0.83 -1.65
CA THR A 84 -11.25 0.19 -2.32
C THR A 84 -12.38 1.18 -2.60
N THR A 85 -12.56 2.20 -1.75
CA THR A 85 -13.63 3.20 -1.89
C THR A 85 -13.20 4.46 -2.64
N PHE A 86 -11.89 4.71 -2.77
CA PHE A 86 -11.35 5.94 -3.34
C PHE A 86 -11.82 6.21 -4.77
N ALA A 87 -11.87 5.20 -5.63
CA ALA A 87 -12.30 5.38 -7.02
C ALA A 87 -13.73 5.94 -7.11
N LEU A 88 -14.64 5.41 -6.29
CA LEU A 88 -16.02 5.88 -6.20
C LEU A 88 -16.10 7.28 -5.59
N PHE A 89 -15.38 7.50 -4.50
CA PHE A 89 -15.28 8.82 -3.87
C PHE A 89 -14.80 9.89 -4.85
N ALA A 90 -13.70 9.64 -5.56
CA ALA A 90 -13.11 10.58 -6.50
C ALA A 90 -13.99 10.81 -7.73
N ALA A 91 -14.72 9.78 -8.19
CA ALA A 91 -15.70 9.93 -9.27
C ALA A 91 -16.84 10.87 -8.86
N ILE A 92 -17.46 10.65 -7.69
CA ILE A 92 -18.56 11.50 -7.19
C ILE A 92 -18.09 12.91 -6.85
N ARG A 93 -16.90 13.02 -6.24
CA ARG A 93 -16.39 14.27 -5.68
C ARG A 93 -15.71 15.18 -6.68
N PHE A 94 -14.91 14.61 -7.57
CA PHE A 94 -14.01 15.33 -8.48
C PHE A 94 -14.24 15.00 -9.95
N GLY A 95 -15.21 14.12 -10.27
CA GLY A 95 -15.45 13.67 -11.65
C GLY A 95 -14.27 12.87 -12.21
N PHE A 96 -13.55 12.13 -11.36
CA PHE A 96 -12.46 11.28 -11.82
C PHE A 96 -12.99 10.11 -12.64
N ASP A 97 -12.30 9.82 -13.74
CA ASP A 97 -12.46 8.60 -14.53
C ASP A 97 -11.38 7.57 -14.13
N ALA A 98 -11.44 6.38 -14.72
CA ALA A 98 -10.48 5.31 -14.42
C ALA A 98 -9.01 5.73 -14.67
N PRO A 99 -8.66 6.43 -15.77
CA PRO A 99 -7.31 6.94 -15.98
C PRO A 99 -6.82 7.89 -14.89
N LYS A 100 -7.62 8.90 -14.51
CA LYS A 100 -7.23 9.86 -13.45
C LYS A 100 -7.03 9.17 -12.11
N THR A 101 -7.89 8.21 -11.78
CA THR A 101 -7.77 7.41 -10.55
C THR A 101 -6.49 6.57 -10.56
N GLY A 102 -6.16 5.95 -11.71
CA GLY A 102 -4.91 5.19 -11.88
C GLY A 102 -3.67 6.07 -11.73
N TYR A 103 -3.67 7.26 -12.36
CA TYR A 103 -2.57 8.22 -12.23
C TYR A 103 -2.40 8.73 -10.81
N PHE A 104 -3.49 8.97 -10.09
CA PHE A 104 -3.44 9.35 -8.68
C PHE A 104 -2.72 8.30 -7.83
N PHE A 105 -3.12 7.02 -7.94
CA PHE A 105 -2.47 5.95 -7.19
C PHE A 105 -1.02 5.71 -7.64
N ALA A 106 -0.71 5.95 -8.91
CA ALA A 106 0.67 5.90 -9.41
C ALA A 106 1.54 6.99 -8.76
N THR A 107 1.09 8.25 -8.78
CA THR A 107 1.77 9.37 -8.13
C THR A 107 1.95 9.13 -6.63
N PHE A 108 0.90 8.66 -5.97
CA PHE A 108 0.94 8.30 -4.56
C PHE A 108 1.97 7.20 -4.27
N GLY A 109 2.02 6.18 -5.12
CA GLY A 109 3.00 5.11 -5.03
C GLY A 109 4.44 5.59 -5.24
N VAL A 110 4.69 6.44 -6.24
CA VAL A 110 6.00 7.05 -6.48
C VAL A 110 6.46 7.84 -5.27
N LEU A 111 5.57 8.66 -4.70
CA LEU A 111 5.87 9.43 -3.51
C LEU A 111 6.21 8.52 -2.33
N GLY A 112 5.44 7.44 -2.12
CA GLY A 112 5.73 6.43 -1.12
C GLY A 112 7.11 5.78 -1.30
N ALA A 113 7.50 5.40 -2.52
CA ALA A 113 8.83 4.84 -2.78
C ALA A 113 9.96 5.84 -2.54
N VAL A 114 9.77 7.12 -2.87
CA VAL A 114 10.74 8.18 -2.56
C VAL A 114 10.91 8.33 -1.05
N VAL A 115 9.80 8.34 -0.30
CA VAL A 115 9.82 8.41 1.17
C VAL A 115 10.52 7.19 1.77
N GLN A 116 10.09 5.98 1.40
CA GLN A 116 10.62 4.72 1.92
C GLN A 116 12.09 4.53 1.57
N GLY A 117 12.47 4.81 0.32
CA GLY A 117 13.84 4.63 -0.17
C GLY A 117 14.82 5.71 0.31
N GLY A 118 14.36 6.95 0.46
CA GLY A 118 15.23 8.10 0.74
C GLY A 118 15.15 8.65 2.16
N PHE A 119 13.94 8.80 2.71
CA PHE A 119 13.69 9.61 3.90
C PHE A 119 13.54 8.80 5.18
N ILE A 120 13.06 7.56 5.11
CA ILE A 120 12.81 6.76 6.31
C ILE A 120 14.09 6.46 7.08
N ARG A 121 15.13 5.98 6.40
CA ARG A 121 16.40 5.65 7.04
C ARG A 121 17.03 6.82 7.82
N PRO A 122 17.15 8.05 7.26
CA PRO A 122 17.69 9.19 8.02
C PRO A 122 16.74 9.67 9.12
N VAL A 123 15.42 9.60 8.94
CA VAL A 123 14.45 9.99 9.97
C VAL A 123 14.49 9.04 11.16
N VAL A 124 14.47 7.72 10.92
CA VAL A 124 14.61 6.70 11.96
C VAL A 124 15.93 6.86 12.71
N ARG A 125 17.04 7.12 12.00
CA ARG A 125 18.35 7.38 12.63
C ARG A 125 18.36 8.59 13.56
N ARG A 126 17.55 9.61 13.30
CA ARG A 126 17.49 10.85 14.10
C ARG A 126 16.47 10.79 15.23
N LEU A 127 15.29 10.22 14.99
CA LEU A 127 14.15 10.26 15.92
C LEU A 127 13.95 8.94 16.70
N GLY A 128 14.57 7.85 16.23
CA GLY A 128 14.35 6.49 16.73
C GLY A 128 13.06 5.86 16.20
N ASP A 129 12.93 4.54 16.36
CA ASP A 129 11.82 3.76 15.79
C ASP A 129 10.45 4.21 16.32
N ARG A 130 10.33 4.39 17.65
CA ARG A 130 9.05 4.73 18.29
C ARG A 130 8.53 6.10 17.88
N SER A 131 9.39 7.11 17.85
CA SER A 131 8.99 8.48 17.50
C SER A 131 8.68 8.57 16.00
N THR A 132 9.46 7.89 15.16
CA THR A 132 9.20 7.82 13.71
C THR A 132 7.87 7.17 13.43
N PHE A 133 7.56 6.07 14.11
CA PHE A 133 6.27 5.38 13.99
C PHE A 133 5.09 6.28 14.40
N MET A 134 5.20 6.99 15.52
CA MET A 134 4.13 7.91 15.99
C MET A 134 3.96 9.11 15.05
N LEU A 135 5.07 9.63 14.51
CA LEU A 135 5.05 10.70 13.52
C LEU A 135 4.36 10.23 12.23
N GLY A 136 4.72 9.05 11.73
CA GLY A 136 4.12 8.46 10.54
C GLY A 136 2.60 8.25 10.70
N LEU A 137 2.17 7.67 11.83
CA LEU A 137 0.76 7.47 12.11
C LEU A 137 -0.02 8.80 12.19
N SER A 138 0.59 9.83 12.78
CA SER A 138 -0.01 11.16 12.89
C SER A 138 -0.14 11.82 11.51
N LEU A 139 0.89 11.73 10.67
CA LEU A 139 0.86 12.25 9.30
C LEU A 139 -0.16 11.51 8.43
N ALA A 140 -0.28 10.19 8.57
CA ALA A 140 -1.30 9.40 7.89
C ALA A 140 -2.71 9.83 8.30
N ALA A 141 -2.96 10.03 9.60
CA ALA A 141 -4.24 10.51 10.11
C ALA A 141 -4.59 11.91 9.55
N VAL A 142 -3.63 12.85 9.60
CA VAL A 142 -3.80 14.21 9.04
C VAL A 142 -4.08 14.14 7.53
N GLY A 143 -3.36 13.28 6.81
CA GLY A 143 -3.56 13.07 5.37
C GLY A 143 -4.95 12.54 5.04
N LEU A 144 -5.42 11.50 5.74
CA LEU A 144 -6.75 10.91 5.53
C LEU A 144 -7.88 11.88 5.91
N VAL A 145 -7.77 12.57 7.04
CA VAL A 145 -8.78 13.54 7.48
C VAL A 145 -8.81 14.75 6.53
N GLY A 146 -7.66 15.26 6.13
CA GLY A 146 -7.56 16.32 5.14
C GLY A 146 -8.18 15.91 3.80
N ALA A 147 -7.87 14.70 3.34
CA ALA A 147 -8.43 14.12 2.12
C ALA A 147 -9.98 14.07 2.15
N ALA A 148 -10.57 13.75 3.30
CA ALA A 148 -12.03 13.71 3.46
C ALA A 148 -12.69 15.11 3.42
N LEU A 149 -12.02 16.13 3.97
CA LEU A 149 -12.61 17.47 4.12
C LEU A 149 -12.41 18.37 2.89
N ILE A 150 -11.41 18.09 2.06
CA ILE A 150 -11.05 18.95 0.94
C ILE A 150 -11.96 18.73 -0.28
N HIS A 151 -12.31 19.84 -0.93
CA HIS A 151 -13.17 19.88 -2.11
C HIS A 151 -12.43 20.28 -3.39
N SER A 152 -11.14 20.65 -3.28
CA SER A 152 -10.29 21.02 -4.42
C SER A 152 -9.30 19.91 -4.74
N VAL A 153 -9.18 19.55 -6.02
CA VAL A 153 -8.25 18.50 -6.51
C VAL A 153 -6.80 18.82 -6.16
N ALA A 154 -6.38 20.08 -6.27
CA ALA A 154 -5.02 20.50 -5.95
C ALA A 154 -4.69 20.37 -4.47
N MET A 155 -5.63 20.77 -3.60
CA MET A 155 -5.49 20.64 -2.15
C MET A 155 -5.57 19.17 -1.71
N PHE A 156 -6.36 18.36 -2.42
CA PHE A 156 -6.45 16.92 -2.18
C PHE A 156 -5.13 16.21 -2.55
N ALA A 157 -4.51 16.59 -3.66
CA ALA A 157 -3.16 16.13 -4.01
C ALA A 157 -2.12 16.53 -2.96
N ALA A 158 -2.24 17.72 -2.36
CA ALA A 158 -1.34 18.14 -1.27
C ALA A 158 -1.48 17.25 -0.02
N THR A 159 -2.67 16.74 0.28
CA THR A 159 -2.87 15.79 1.40
C THR A 159 -2.24 14.41 1.17
N LEU A 160 -1.86 14.08 -0.08
CA LEU A 160 -1.10 12.87 -0.35
C LEU A 160 0.31 12.90 0.23
N VAL A 161 0.89 14.08 0.41
CA VAL A 161 2.25 14.22 0.93
C VAL A 161 2.36 13.73 2.37
N PRO A 162 1.57 14.23 3.34
CA PRO A 162 1.57 13.68 4.69
C PRO A 162 1.10 12.22 4.71
N LEU A 163 0.15 11.83 3.87
CA LEU A 163 -0.31 10.45 3.79
C LEU A 163 0.80 9.48 3.32
N ALA A 164 1.53 9.83 2.27
CA ALA A 164 2.64 9.04 1.74
C ALA A 164 3.84 9.03 2.69
N LEU A 165 4.09 10.14 3.40
CA LEU A 165 5.07 10.20 4.48
C LEU A 165 4.71 9.29 5.65
N GLY A 166 3.42 9.14 5.95
CA GLY A 166 2.93 8.29 7.02
C GLY A 166 2.98 6.78 6.73
N ILE A 167 2.95 6.39 5.46
CA ILE A 167 3.10 4.98 5.00
C ILE A 167 4.56 4.54 4.93
N GLY A 168 5.48 5.52 4.94
CA GLY A 168 6.92 5.29 4.86
C GLY A 168 7.46 4.47 6.02
#